data_AF-A0A950UHD9-F1
#
_entry.id   AF-A0A950UHD9-F1
#
_cell.length_a   1.000
_cell.length_b   1.000
_cell.length_c   1.000
_cell.angle_alpha   90.00
_cell.angle_beta   90.00
_cell.angle_gamma   90.00
#
_symmetry.space_group_name_H-M   'P 1'
#
loop_
_entity.id
_entity.type
_entity.pdbx_description
1 polymer ?
#
loop_
_entity_poly.entity_id
_entity_poly.type
_entity_poly.pdbx_seq_one_letter_code
_entity_poly.pdbx_strand_id
1 'polypeptide(L)'
;MLRPIERHWPEVWAGLDERGYAVLPGVLTQRECRDIAALYADEAAFRSRVVMARHNFGRGEYKYLRYPLPPLVAELREALYPNLAPLANRWHERLRLDPRFPAALDAYLKRCHAAGQQRPTPLILK
;
A
#
# COMPACT_ATOMS: atom_id res chain seq x y z
N MET A 1 -0.26 12.22 12.92
CA MET A 1 -1.65 11.78 13.17
C MET A 1 -2.37 11.82 11.83
N LEU A 2 -2.60 10.65 11.22
CA LEU A 2 -3.34 10.56 9.97
C LEU A 2 -4.70 11.23 10.15
N ARG A 3 -5.07 12.09 9.19
CA ARG A 3 -6.37 12.78 9.18
C ARG A 3 -7.49 11.74 9.13
N PRO A 4 -8.74 12.04 9.56
CA PRO A 4 -9.75 11.01 9.69
C PRO A 4 -10.16 10.47 8.30
N ILE A 5 -9.51 9.40 7.87
CA ILE A 5 -9.88 8.58 6.71
C ILE A 5 -11.23 7.89 7.00
N GLU A 6 -11.60 7.79 8.28
CA GLU A 6 -12.73 7.04 8.82
C GLU A 6 -14.10 7.41 8.24
N ARG A 7 -14.33 8.68 7.87
CA ARG A 7 -15.66 9.15 7.45
C ARG A 7 -16.10 8.75 6.05
N HIS A 8 -15.21 8.16 5.24
CA HIS A 8 -15.50 7.89 3.82
C HIS A 8 -15.56 6.41 3.45
N TRP A 9 -15.37 5.48 4.40
CA TRP A 9 -15.21 4.06 4.04
C TRP A 9 -16.38 3.42 3.29
N PRO A 10 -17.66 3.67 3.64
CA PRO A 10 -18.77 3.15 2.85
C PRO A 10 -18.74 3.61 1.38
N GLU A 11 -18.47 4.88 1.13
CA GLU A 11 -18.37 5.47 -0.22
C GLU A 11 -17.16 4.92 -0.98
N VAL A 12 -16.04 4.74 -0.29
CA VAL A 12 -14.81 4.16 -0.82
C VAL A 12 -15.04 2.72 -1.24
N TRP A 13 -15.70 1.91 -0.39
CA TRP A 13 -16.04 0.53 -0.72
C TRP A 13 -17.01 0.44 -1.90
N ALA A 14 -18.02 1.30 -1.97
CA ALA A 14 -18.93 1.35 -3.10
C ALA A 14 -18.19 1.73 -4.40
N GLY A 15 -17.30 2.72 -4.34
CA GLY A 15 -16.48 3.11 -5.48
C GLY A 15 -15.53 2.02 -5.96
N LEU A 16 -14.92 1.29 -5.03
CA LEU A 16 -14.08 0.14 -5.35
C LEU A 16 -14.89 -0.99 -6.01
N ASP A 17 -16.09 -1.29 -5.51
CA ASP A 17 -16.99 -2.30 -6.12
C ASP A 17 -17.44 -1.89 -7.53
N GLU A 18 -17.80 -0.62 -7.74
CA GLU A 18 -18.39 -0.14 -9.00
C GLU A 18 -17.34 0.15 -10.08
N ARG A 19 -16.22 0.77 -9.71
CA ARG A 19 -15.25 1.35 -10.65
C ARG A 19 -13.87 0.70 -10.58
N GLY A 20 -13.61 -0.14 -9.59
CA GLY A 20 -12.28 -0.70 -9.32
C GLY A 20 -11.30 0.30 -8.68
N TYR A 21 -11.72 1.53 -8.37
CA TYR A 21 -10.90 2.53 -7.67
C TYR A 21 -11.77 3.49 -6.85
N ALA A 22 -11.17 4.08 -5.82
CA ALA A 22 -11.76 5.15 -5.03
C ALA A 22 -10.72 6.19 -4.64
N VAL A 23 -11.14 7.44 -4.50
CA VAL A 23 -10.29 8.55 -4.07
C VAL A 23 -10.52 8.81 -2.59
N LEU A 24 -9.43 8.80 -1.81
CA LEU A 24 -9.45 9.24 -0.42
C LEU A 24 -8.94 10.69 -0.37
N PRO A 25 -9.82 11.69 -0.20
CA PRO A 25 -9.41 13.08 -0.14
C PRO A 25 -8.64 13.34 1.16
N GLY A 26 -7.57 14.14 1.08
CA GLY A 26 -6.89 14.61 2.28
C GLY A 26 -6.23 13.51 3.12
N VAL A 27 -5.69 12.46 2.49
CA VAL A 27 -4.83 11.49 3.21
C VAL A 27 -3.52 12.17 3.60
N LEU A 28 -2.79 12.73 2.62
CA LEU A 28 -1.49 13.37 2.83
C LEU A 28 -1.50 14.87 2.57
N THR A 29 -0.81 15.63 3.41
CA THR A 29 -0.60 17.06 3.23
C THR A 29 0.39 17.27 2.10
N GLN A 30 0.40 18.47 1.51
CA GLN A 30 1.36 18.79 0.46
C GLN A 30 2.81 18.66 0.95
N ARG A 31 3.07 18.95 2.23
CA ARG A 31 4.40 18.76 2.85
C ARG A 31 4.76 17.29 2.92
N GLU A 32 3.90 16.45 3.47
CA GLU A 32 4.12 14.99 3.55
C GLU A 32 4.35 14.36 2.17
N CYS A 33 3.62 14.80 1.15
CA CYS A 33 3.85 14.36 -0.23
C CYS A 33 5.26 14.73 -0.73
N ARG A 34 5.71 15.97 -0.47
CA ARG A 34 7.07 16.41 -0.85
C ARG A 34 8.14 15.63 -0.09
N ASP A 35 7.93 15.41 1.21
CA ASP A 35 8.89 14.71 2.06
C ASP A 35 9.08 13.26 1.61
N ILE A 36 7.98 12.54 1.31
CA ILE A 36 8.06 11.18 0.73
C ILE A 36 8.75 11.21 -0.64
N ALA A 37 8.38 12.14 -1.52
CA ALA A 37 8.97 12.22 -2.86
C ALA A 37 10.48 12.50 -2.81
N ALA A 38 10.93 13.33 -1.86
CA ALA A 38 12.34 13.66 -1.67
C ALA A 38 13.20 12.43 -1.30
N LEU A 39 12.61 11.41 -0.65
CA LEU A 39 13.30 10.16 -0.35
C LEU A 39 13.87 9.49 -1.59
N TYR A 40 13.31 9.73 -2.79
CA TYR A 40 13.80 9.11 -4.03
C TYR A 40 15.28 9.36 -4.30
N ALA A 41 15.83 10.48 -3.83
CA ALA A 41 17.24 10.82 -3.97
C ALA A 41 18.15 10.07 -2.99
N ASP A 42 17.61 9.52 -1.90
CA ASP A 42 18.35 8.74 -0.91
C ASP A 42 18.35 7.25 -1.31
N GLU A 43 19.44 6.79 -1.92
CA GLU A 43 19.58 5.38 -2.31
C GLU A 43 19.55 4.41 -1.12
N ALA A 44 19.93 4.86 0.09
CA ALA A 44 19.94 4.01 1.28
C ALA A 44 18.51 3.65 1.75
N ALA A 45 17.52 4.50 1.44
CA ALA A 45 16.11 4.25 1.74
C ALA A 45 15.50 3.09 0.94
N PHE A 46 16.20 2.58 -0.09
CA PHE A 46 15.69 1.56 -0.98
C PHE A 46 16.49 0.25 -0.91
N ARG A 47 15.84 -0.85 -1.27
CA ARG A 47 16.50 -2.15 -1.42
C ARG A 47 16.80 -2.53 -2.85
N SER A 48 16.09 -1.91 -3.81
CA SER A 48 16.20 -2.25 -5.23
C SER A 48 15.55 -1.17 -6.08
N ARG A 49 16.09 -0.99 -7.29
CA ARG A 49 15.57 -0.12 -8.35
C ARG A 49 15.23 -0.98 -9.55
N VAL A 50 14.07 -0.74 -10.15
CA VAL A 50 13.67 -1.35 -11.41
C VAL A 50 13.59 -0.26 -12.47
N VAL A 51 14.39 -0.42 -13.52
CA VAL A 51 14.33 0.46 -14.69
C VAL A 51 13.38 -0.19 -15.69
N MET A 52 12.19 0.38 -15.86
CA MET A 52 11.08 -0.25 -16.57
C MET A 52 11.42 -0.58 -18.03
N ALA A 53 12.21 0.28 -18.68
CA ALA A 53 12.67 0.08 -20.05
C ALA A 53 13.48 -1.21 -20.24
N ARG A 54 14.19 -1.67 -19.19
CA ARG A 54 14.96 -2.93 -19.25
C ARG A 54 14.09 -4.18 -19.26
N HIS A 55 12.80 -4.03 -18.91
CA HIS A 55 11.85 -5.13 -18.77
C HIS A 55 10.68 -5.01 -19.75
N ASN A 56 10.77 -4.13 -20.77
CA ASN A 56 9.66 -3.81 -21.69
C ASN A 56 8.38 -3.32 -20.99
N PHE A 57 8.51 -2.71 -19.81
CA PHE A 57 7.38 -2.15 -19.04
C PHE A 57 7.08 -0.69 -19.38
N GLY A 58 7.71 -0.13 -20.42
CA GLY A 58 7.58 1.28 -20.80
C GLY A 58 8.71 2.16 -20.26
N ARG A 59 8.43 3.45 -20.07
CA ARG A 59 9.40 4.46 -19.59
C ARG A 59 9.23 4.70 -18.09
N GLY A 60 10.34 5.04 -17.44
CA GLY A 60 10.38 5.34 -16.01
C GLY A 60 11.11 4.28 -15.20
N GLU A 61 11.08 4.47 -13.90
CA GLU A 61 11.71 3.59 -12.93
C GLU A 61 11.04 3.68 -11.59
N TYR A 62 11.09 2.60 -10.83
CA TYR A 62 10.62 2.62 -9.45
C TYR A 62 11.64 2.01 -8.51
N LYS A 63 11.65 2.52 -7.29
CA LYS A 63 12.50 2.01 -6.21
C LYS A 63 11.62 1.45 -5.12
N TYR A 64 11.92 0.22 -4.69
CA TYR A 64 11.27 -0.39 -3.55
C TYR A 64 11.94 0.03 -2.26
N LEU A 65 11.17 0.56 -1.31
CA LEU A 65 11.68 0.94 0.02
C LEU A 65 12.30 -0.27 0.73
N ARG A 66 13.17 -0.04 1.71
CA ARG A 66 13.65 -1.09 2.62
C ARG A 66 13.00 -1.00 4.00
N TYR A 67 13.20 -2.03 4.82
CA TYR A 67 12.94 -1.93 6.26
C TYR A 67 14.14 -1.25 6.97
N PRO A 68 13.89 -0.51 8.07
CA PRO A 68 12.55 -0.07 8.52
C PRO A 68 11.92 0.89 7.51
N LEU A 69 10.59 0.88 7.40
CA LEU A 69 9.89 1.79 6.50
C LEU A 69 9.93 3.22 7.05
N PRO A 70 9.87 4.25 6.17
CA PRO A 70 9.61 5.61 6.62
C PRO A 70 8.34 5.65 7.49
N PRO A 71 8.33 6.34 8.65
CA PRO A 71 7.23 6.30 9.61
C PRO A 71 5.85 6.54 8.97
N LEU A 72 5.75 7.55 8.11
CA LEU A 72 4.51 7.88 7.40
C LEU A 72 3.99 6.72 6.52
N VAL A 73 4.87 5.97 5.86
CA VAL A 73 4.48 4.81 5.03
C VAL A 73 4.03 3.65 5.92
N ALA A 74 4.67 3.46 7.09
CA ALA A 74 4.24 2.46 8.06
C ALA A 74 2.85 2.79 8.63
N GLU A 75 2.65 4.02 9.09
CA GLU A 75 1.37 4.51 9.63
C GLU A 75 0.22 4.36 8.62
N LEU A 76 0.45 4.73 7.35
CA LEU A 76 -0.57 4.60 6.30
C LEU A 76 -1.03 3.14 6.13
N ARG A 77 -0.09 2.19 6.17
CA ARG A 77 -0.43 0.77 6.02
C ARG A 77 -1.25 0.28 7.20
N GLU A 78 -0.86 0.66 8.42
CA GLU A 78 -1.56 0.28 9.64
C GLU A 78 -2.98 0.86 9.70
N ALA A 79 -3.17 2.11 9.25
CA ALA A 79 -4.48 2.76 9.26
C ALA A 79 -5.41 2.29 8.13
N LEU A 80 -4.88 2.02 6.93
CA LEU A 80 -5.69 1.61 5.78
C LEU A 80 -6.09 0.14 5.84
N TYR A 81 -5.21 -0.73 6.34
CA TYR A 81 -5.41 -2.18 6.27
C TYR A 81 -6.72 -2.67 6.93
N PRO A 82 -7.09 -2.27 8.16
CA PRO A 82 -8.31 -2.75 8.83
C PRO A 82 -9.60 -2.44 8.05
N ASN A 83 -9.56 -1.40 7.21
CA ASN A 83 -10.70 -1.00 6.39
C ASN A 83 -10.71 -1.68 5.01
N LEU A 84 -9.55 -2.11 4.51
CA LEU A 84 -9.43 -2.79 3.22
C LEU A 84 -9.60 -4.32 3.33
N ALA A 85 -9.16 -4.92 4.44
CA ALA A 85 -9.24 -6.37 4.64
C ALA A 85 -10.69 -6.92 4.59
N PRO A 86 -11.70 -6.28 5.21
CA PRO A 86 -13.10 -6.73 5.10
C PRO A 86 -13.62 -6.68 3.66
N LEU A 87 -13.27 -5.65 2.90
CA LEU A 87 -13.64 -5.52 1.50
C LEU A 87 -13.03 -6.65 0.66
N ALA A 88 -11.73 -6.90 0.83
CA ALA A 88 -11.04 -7.98 0.13
C ALA A 88 -11.64 -9.37 0.47
N ASN A 89 -12.02 -9.59 1.74
CA ASN A 89 -12.71 -10.81 2.16
C ASN A 89 -14.08 -10.96 1.51
N ARG A 90 -14.86 -9.88 1.38
CA ARG A 90 -16.15 -9.88 0.66
C ARG A 90 -15.97 -10.25 -0.81
N TRP A 91 -14.92 -9.75 -1.46
CA TRP A 91 -14.60 -10.14 -2.84
C TRP A 91 -14.20 -11.61 -2.94
N HIS A 92 -13.35 -12.10 -2.04
CA HIS A 92 -12.98 -13.51 -2.02
C HIS A 92 -14.20 -14.43 -1.82
N GLU A 93 -15.16 -14.03 -1.00
CA GLU A 93 -16.42 -14.75 -0.84
C GLU A 93 -17.23 -14.81 -2.14
N ARG A 94 -17.43 -13.65 -2.79
CA ARG A 94 -18.14 -13.57 -4.09
C ARG A 94 -17.44 -14.40 -5.19
N LEU A 95 -16.11 -14.44 -5.17
CA LEU A 95 -15.28 -15.17 -6.12
C LEU A 95 -15.08 -16.65 -5.73
N ARG A 96 -15.64 -17.11 -4.60
CA ARG A 96 -15.46 -18.47 -4.07
C ARG A 96 -13.99 -18.86 -3.89
N LEU A 97 -13.18 -17.90 -3.45
CA LEU A 97 -11.81 -18.12 -3.03
C LEU A 97 -11.79 -18.41 -1.53
N ASP A 98 -11.10 -19.45 -1.09
CA ASP A 98 -11.05 -19.84 0.33
C ASP A 98 -10.23 -18.91 1.23
N PRO A 99 -9.06 -18.37 0.82
CA PRO A 99 -8.23 -17.57 1.70
C PRO A 99 -8.97 -16.34 2.26
N ARG A 100 -8.77 -16.03 3.53
CA ARG A 100 -9.26 -14.80 4.17
C ARG A 100 -8.11 -13.99 4.75
N PHE A 101 -8.14 -12.69 4.51
CA PHE A 101 -7.24 -11.72 5.11
C PHE A 101 -7.61 -11.53 6.59
N PRO A 102 -6.64 -11.61 7.51
CA PRO A 102 -6.90 -11.41 8.94
C PRO A 102 -7.25 -9.94 9.23
N ALA A 103 -7.88 -9.66 10.38
CA ALA A 103 -8.29 -8.30 10.75
C ALA A 103 -7.12 -7.33 10.98
N ALA A 104 -5.96 -7.84 11.43
CA ALA A 104 -4.78 -7.03 11.75
C ALA A 104 -3.67 -7.19 10.71
N LEU A 105 -2.98 -6.08 10.41
CA LEU A 105 -1.88 -6.05 9.45
C LEU A 105 -0.70 -6.93 9.88
N ASP A 106 -0.39 -6.95 11.18
CA ASP A 106 0.72 -7.73 11.74
C ASP A 106 0.51 -9.24 11.51
N ALA A 107 -0.73 -9.73 11.68
CA ALA A 107 -1.11 -11.11 11.44
C ALA A 107 -0.97 -11.46 9.95
N TYR A 108 -1.32 -10.54 9.06
CA TYR A 108 -1.12 -10.75 7.62
C TYR A 108 0.36 -10.80 7.25
N LEU A 109 1.17 -9.89 7.81
CA LEU A 109 2.61 -9.89 7.57
C LEU A 109 3.30 -11.15 8.10
N LYS A 110 2.89 -11.66 9.27
CA LYS A 110 3.36 -12.96 9.79
C LYS A 110 3.07 -14.10 8.80
N ARG A 111 1.87 -14.12 8.19
CA ARG A 111 1.53 -15.11 7.14
C ARG A 111 2.40 -14.96 5.90
N CYS A 112 2.61 -13.72 5.42
CA CYS A 112 3.49 -13.46 4.29
C CYS A 112 4.93 -13.91 4.56
N HIS A 113 5.46 -13.60 5.76
CA HIS A 113 6.82 -13.98 6.17
C HIS A 113 6.97 -15.50 6.26
N ALA A 114 5.97 -16.20 6.82
CA ALA A 114 5.93 -17.66 6.85
C ALA A 114 5.90 -18.29 5.44
N ALA A 115 5.30 -17.60 4.48
CA ALA A 115 5.29 -17.99 3.07
C ALA A 115 6.55 -17.53 2.28
N GLY A 116 7.57 -17.00 2.95
CA GLY A 116 8.85 -16.59 2.33
C GLY A 116 8.87 -15.17 1.76
N GLN A 117 7.74 -14.44 1.80
CA GLN A 117 7.70 -13.02 1.43
C GLN A 117 8.13 -12.19 2.65
N GLN A 118 9.41 -11.79 2.69
CA GLN A 118 9.96 -11.02 3.82
C GLN A 118 10.35 -9.57 3.45
N ARG A 119 10.12 -9.18 2.18
CA ARG A 119 10.56 -7.88 1.65
C ARG A 119 9.40 -6.89 1.70
N PRO A 120 9.62 -5.61 2.04
CA PRO A 120 8.52 -4.64 2.03
C PRO A 120 7.97 -4.46 0.61
N THR A 121 6.68 -4.25 0.41
CA THR A 121 6.12 -4.00 -0.94
C THR A 121 5.98 -2.52 -1.34
N PRO A 122 6.02 -1.52 -0.43
CA PRO A 122 5.97 -0.11 -0.82
C PRO A 122 7.10 0.31 -1.78
N LEU A 123 6.76 1.13 -2.76
CA LEU A 123 7.67 1.68 -3.77
C LEU A 123 7.36 3.15 -4.04
N ILE A 124 8.34 3.86 -4.61
CA ILE A 124 8.17 5.18 -5.22
C ILE A 124 8.49 5.05 -6.70
N LEU A 125 7.59 5.57 -7.55
CA LEU A 125 7.72 5.59 -9.01
C LEU A 125 8.21 6.99 -9.47
N LYS A 126 9.07 7.00 -10.49
CA LYS A 126 9.57 8.19 -11.18
C LYS A 126 9.53 8.02 -12.69
#